data_AF-A0A661NW59-F1
#
_entry.id   AF-A0A661NW59-F1
#
_cell.length_a   1.000
_cell.length_b   1.000
_cell.length_c   1.000
_cell.angle_alpha   90.00
_cell.angle_beta   90.00
_cell.angle_gamma   90.00
#
_symmetry.space_group_name_H-M   'P 1'
#
loop_
_entity.id
_entity.type
_entity.pdbx_description
1 polymer ?
#
loop_
_entity_poly.entity_id
_entity_poly.type
_entity_poly.pdbx_seq_one_letter_code
_entity_poly.pdbx_strand_id
1 'polypeptide(L)'
;MEKKKIYVVDGSSFIYRAYHALPELITAKGQPTNAIYGFTTMMLKLIEDEQPEYIAVAMDARRPTWRDEIYPEYKANRPPMPEDLVQQLPYFTQILEALGVPFLHQEGYEADDLIATLVREARERGFAAVIISGDKDLMSLVGDSVVMNDTLKGKIYTVPEVEKKFGLSGEQLLDLLALAGDKSDNVPGIKGVGPKTALSLLQEYGSLDNLLEHADQIKKKGWRDKILAGLDDARLSRILVTLDDQVPLETKLEDLSRGEMNYPRLQDLFQELEFYRLAKKIAPRKTVSSAGYRLIITTDQLKEVAERLLKVKGFALDTETTSINAMGAKLVGVSLSWEEGEACYIPVGHAPEVAGQQVLLNDLQQYLGPLLDDPGIEKWGHNIKYDMIVLLRHGLLIAGKLYDTMVASYVLNPERHSHSLSAIALEMLQHTSIEFKDVVGHGKKACTFDQVKLDIAAEYACEDASLTYLLHEQLLEKVKTSGLEELFYKLEMPLVSVLMRMEMAGVKIDAFLLNQLAADYEIKLKVMEEEIFAMSGANFNINSPKQLAEVLFDRLNLPVIKKTKTGASTNVDVLNELATQHPLPEKILAYRSLAKLKS
;
A
#
# COMPACT_ATOMS: atom_id res chain seq x y z
N MET A 1 33.99 -18.29 7.19
CA MET A 1 33.37 -17.38 6.22
C MET A 1 31.94 -17.83 6.05
N GLU A 2 31.00 -16.91 6.14
CA GLU A 2 29.58 -17.19 5.88
C GLU A 2 29.44 -17.64 4.42
N LYS A 3 28.71 -18.73 4.16
CA LYS A 3 28.49 -19.19 2.78
C LYS A 3 27.64 -18.14 2.07
N LYS A 4 28.01 -17.77 0.84
CA LYS A 4 27.17 -16.93 -0.02
C LYS A 4 25.79 -17.58 -0.18
N LYS A 5 24.74 -16.76 -0.23
CA LYS A 5 23.35 -17.23 -0.22
C LYS A 5 22.60 -16.69 -1.43
N ILE A 6 21.95 -17.58 -2.18
CA ILE A 6 21.06 -17.22 -3.30
C ILE A 6 19.60 -17.51 -2.95
N TYR A 7 18.73 -16.57 -3.32
CA TYR A 7 17.28 -16.70 -3.20
C TYR A 7 16.69 -16.96 -4.58
N VAL A 8 15.99 -18.07 -4.74
CA VAL A 8 15.37 -18.44 -6.02
C VAL A 8 13.87 -18.45 -5.85
N VAL A 9 13.19 -17.51 -6.49
CA VAL A 9 11.75 -17.32 -6.39
C VAL A 9 11.05 -18.05 -7.53
N ASP A 10 10.06 -18.88 -7.17
CA ASP A 10 9.11 -19.46 -8.10
C ASP A 10 8.09 -18.40 -8.51
N GLY A 11 8.40 -17.71 -9.60
CA GLY A 11 7.66 -16.54 -10.08
C GLY A 11 6.25 -16.89 -10.54
N SER A 12 6.09 -18.00 -11.27
CA SER A 12 4.79 -18.47 -11.75
C SER A 12 3.84 -18.74 -10.59
N SER A 13 4.29 -19.50 -9.57
CA SER A 13 3.48 -19.76 -8.39
C SER A 13 3.23 -18.48 -7.58
N PHE A 14 4.22 -17.59 -7.49
CA PHE A 14 4.06 -16.29 -6.82
C PHE A 14 2.98 -15.42 -7.45
N ILE A 15 2.94 -15.34 -8.79
CA ILE A 15 1.95 -14.55 -9.54
C ILE A 15 0.54 -15.11 -9.32
N TYR A 16 0.35 -16.43 -9.46
CA TYR A 16 -0.96 -17.06 -9.23
C TYR A 16 -1.42 -16.89 -7.78
N ARG A 17 -0.51 -16.98 -6.81
CA ARG A 17 -0.84 -16.71 -5.40
C ARG A 17 -1.27 -15.27 -5.19
N ALA A 18 -0.54 -14.30 -5.76
CA ALA A 18 -0.88 -12.90 -5.66
C ALA A 18 -2.26 -12.61 -6.27
N TYR A 19 -2.56 -13.22 -7.42
CA TYR A 19 -3.85 -13.10 -8.10
C TYR A 19 -5.02 -13.56 -7.23
N HIS A 20 -4.91 -14.73 -6.59
CA HIS A 20 -5.99 -15.27 -5.75
C HIS A 20 -6.05 -14.70 -4.32
N ALA A 21 -4.96 -14.10 -3.83
CA ALA A 21 -4.91 -13.54 -2.48
C ALA A 21 -5.62 -12.19 -2.35
N LEU A 22 -5.68 -11.41 -3.43
CA LEU A 22 -6.27 -10.08 -3.43
C LEU A 22 -7.60 -10.06 -4.20
N PRO A 23 -8.57 -9.24 -3.77
CA PRO A 23 -9.76 -9.00 -4.58
C PRO A 23 -9.37 -8.36 -5.92
N GLU A 24 -10.29 -8.37 -6.86
CA GLU A 24 -10.11 -7.68 -8.13
C GLU A 24 -9.85 -6.18 -7.90
N LEU A 25 -8.75 -5.68 -8.45
CA LEU A 25 -8.34 -4.28 -8.43
C LEU A 25 -8.21 -3.83 -9.88
N ILE A 26 -8.81 -2.69 -10.21
CA ILE A 26 -8.87 -2.14 -11.56
C ILE A 26 -8.54 -0.65 -11.47
N THR A 27 -7.67 -0.16 -12.35
CA THR A 27 -7.36 1.28 -12.45
C THR A 27 -8.51 2.09 -13.04
N ALA A 28 -8.44 3.43 -12.99
CA ALA A 28 -9.42 4.30 -13.64
C ALA A 28 -9.53 4.07 -15.16
N LYS A 29 -8.49 3.51 -15.79
CA LYS A 29 -8.45 3.16 -17.22
C LYS A 29 -8.97 1.75 -17.53
N GLY A 30 -9.42 0.99 -16.52
CA GLY A 30 -9.93 -0.37 -16.72
C GLY A 30 -8.87 -1.46 -16.73
N GLN A 31 -7.61 -1.18 -16.35
CA GLN A 31 -6.53 -2.18 -16.30
C GLN A 31 -6.61 -2.99 -14.99
N PRO A 32 -6.72 -4.33 -15.03
CA PRO A 32 -6.61 -5.17 -13.85
C PRO A 32 -5.20 -5.12 -13.25
N THR A 33 -5.08 -5.08 -11.92
CA THR A 33 -3.79 -4.86 -11.22
C THR A 33 -3.59 -5.67 -9.94
N ASN A 34 -4.56 -6.51 -9.55
CA ASN A 34 -4.52 -7.27 -8.30
C ASN A 34 -3.27 -8.18 -8.17
N ALA A 35 -2.92 -8.93 -9.22
CA ALA A 35 -1.77 -9.82 -9.19
C ALA A 35 -0.46 -9.03 -9.17
N ILE A 36 -0.36 -7.94 -9.96
CA ILE A 36 0.81 -7.06 -9.97
C ILE A 36 1.04 -6.46 -8.58
N TYR A 37 -0.01 -5.94 -7.95
CA TYR A 37 0.09 -5.32 -6.62
C TYR A 37 0.56 -6.33 -5.57
N GLY A 38 -0.05 -7.52 -5.56
CA GLY A 38 0.29 -8.59 -4.62
C GLY A 38 1.73 -9.07 -4.81
N PHE A 39 2.13 -9.36 -6.05
CA PHE A 39 3.48 -9.80 -6.39
C PHE A 39 4.52 -8.77 -5.98
N THR A 40 4.31 -7.50 -6.34
CA THR A 40 5.24 -6.40 -6.01
C THR A 40 5.38 -6.24 -4.49
N THR A 41 4.28 -6.32 -3.76
CA THR A 41 4.29 -6.25 -2.29
C THR A 41 5.09 -7.40 -1.68
N MET A 42 4.92 -8.62 -2.19
CA MET A 42 5.65 -9.80 -1.76
C MET A 42 7.14 -9.69 -2.06
N MET A 43 7.52 -9.22 -3.25
CA MET A 43 8.92 -9.01 -3.64
C MET A 43 9.60 -7.92 -2.80
N LEU A 44 8.95 -6.77 -2.61
CA LEU A 44 9.49 -5.70 -1.77
C LEU A 44 9.70 -6.17 -0.33
N LYS A 45 8.75 -6.96 0.21
CA LYS A 45 8.89 -7.54 1.54
C LYS A 45 10.04 -8.53 1.62
N LEU A 46 10.18 -9.42 0.63
CA LEU A 46 11.31 -10.36 0.56
C LEU A 46 12.66 -9.62 0.55
N ILE A 47 12.78 -8.56 -0.25
CA ILE A 47 14.01 -7.75 -0.32
C ILE A 47 14.28 -7.03 1.00
N GLU A 48 13.25 -6.49 1.65
CA GLU A 48 13.34 -5.80 2.94
C GLU A 48 13.76 -6.74 4.08
N ASP A 49 13.13 -7.91 4.17
CA ASP A 49 13.32 -8.88 5.24
C ASP A 49 14.67 -9.63 5.12
N GLU A 50 15.07 -10.00 3.90
CA GLU A 50 16.21 -10.89 3.66
C GLU A 50 17.46 -10.19 3.12
N GLN A 51 17.31 -8.97 2.55
CA GLN A 51 18.39 -8.20 1.91
C GLN A 51 19.32 -9.05 1.02
N PRO A 52 18.77 -9.77 0.02
CA PRO A 52 19.54 -10.74 -0.74
C PRO A 52 20.63 -10.07 -1.59
N GLU A 53 21.86 -10.60 -1.47
CA GLU A 53 22.97 -10.27 -2.38
C GLU A 53 22.73 -10.93 -3.75
N TYR A 54 22.27 -12.18 -3.76
CA TYR A 54 21.93 -12.94 -4.97
C TYR A 54 20.46 -13.35 -4.96
N ILE A 55 19.74 -13.03 -6.03
CA ILE A 55 18.32 -13.35 -6.20
C ILE A 55 17.98 -13.60 -7.67
N ALA A 56 17.11 -14.56 -7.92
CA ALA A 56 16.53 -14.79 -9.25
C ALA A 56 15.04 -15.12 -9.14
N VAL A 57 14.26 -14.71 -10.13
CA VAL A 57 12.87 -15.14 -10.31
C VAL A 57 12.80 -16.07 -11.52
N ALA A 58 12.41 -17.33 -11.30
CA ALA A 58 12.21 -18.33 -12.35
C ALA A 58 10.74 -18.35 -12.80
N MET A 59 10.52 -18.43 -14.11
CA MET A 59 9.19 -18.33 -14.71
C MET A 59 9.00 -19.40 -15.79
N ASP A 60 7.78 -19.92 -15.89
CA ASP A 60 7.47 -20.96 -16.88
C ASP A 60 7.65 -20.47 -18.32
N ALA A 61 8.12 -21.38 -19.18
CA ALA A 61 8.01 -21.24 -20.61
C ALA A 61 6.54 -21.26 -21.08
N ARG A 62 6.30 -20.68 -22.26
CA ARG A 62 5.07 -21.00 -22.97
C ARG A 62 5.11 -22.47 -23.37
N ARG A 63 4.00 -23.18 -23.14
CA ARG A 63 3.81 -24.56 -23.60
C ARG A 63 3.86 -24.65 -25.14
N PRO A 64 4.28 -25.80 -25.71
CA PRO A 64 4.63 -27.06 -25.03
C PRO A 64 6.04 -27.07 -24.41
N THR A 65 6.24 -27.94 -23.43
CA THR A 65 7.53 -28.31 -22.82
C THR A 65 7.93 -29.72 -23.23
N TRP A 66 9.16 -30.15 -22.89
CA TRP A 66 9.60 -31.53 -23.15
C TRP A 66 8.71 -32.61 -22.51
N ARG A 67 8.03 -32.29 -21.40
CA ARG A 67 7.06 -33.20 -20.75
C ARG A 67 5.80 -33.42 -21.59
N ASP A 68 5.34 -32.37 -22.29
CA ASP A 68 4.17 -32.44 -23.17
C ASP A 68 4.45 -33.32 -24.41
N GLU A 69 5.71 -33.39 -24.85
CA GLU A 69 6.14 -34.28 -25.94
C GLU A 69 6.13 -35.76 -25.52
N ILE A 70 6.49 -36.05 -24.27
CA ILE A 70 6.51 -37.40 -23.72
C ILE A 70 5.11 -37.89 -23.36
N TYR A 71 4.29 -37.03 -22.74
CA TYR A 71 2.94 -37.37 -22.32
C TYR A 71 1.97 -36.22 -22.62
N PRO A 72 1.24 -36.28 -23.76
CA PRO A 72 0.35 -35.20 -24.19
C PRO A 72 -0.77 -34.82 -23.21
N GLU A 73 -1.14 -35.71 -22.28
CA GLU A 73 -2.16 -35.41 -21.27
C GLU A 73 -1.58 -34.67 -20.04
N TYR A 74 -0.26 -34.44 -19.97
CA TYR A 74 0.39 -33.73 -18.86
C TYR A 74 -0.12 -32.30 -18.69
N LYS A 75 -0.66 -32.00 -17.49
CA LYS A 75 -1.38 -30.76 -17.13
C LYS A 75 -2.45 -30.33 -18.15
N ALA A 76 -2.94 -31.23 -19.02
CA ALA A 76 -3.93 -30.90 -20.06
C ALA A 76 -5.29 -30.48 -19.47
N ASN A 77 -5.57 -30.89 -18.23
CA ASN A 77 -6.78 -30.52 -17.49
C ASN A 77 -6.66 -29.16 -16.76
N ARG A 78 -5.51 -28.47 -16.81
CA ARG A 78 -5.38 -27.15 -16.17
C ARG A 78 -6.19 -26.13 -16.97
N PRO A 79 -7.02 -25.30 -16.30
CA PRO A 79 -7.74 -24.23 -16.98
C PRO A 79 -6.74 -23.23 -17.60
N PRO A 80 -7.10 -22.58 -18.71
CA PRO A 80 -6.27 -21.51 -19.27
C PRO A 80 -6.11 -20.38 -18.26
N MET A 81 -5.02 -19.62 -18.39
CA MET A 81 -4.79 -18.44 -17.57
C MET A 81 -5.95 -17.44 -17.74
N PRO A 82 -6.51 -16.89 -16.65
CA PRO A 82 -7.57 -15.87 -16.72
C PRO A 82 -7.15 -14.67 -17.57
N GLU A 83 -8.07 -14.12 -18.38
CA GLU A 83 -7.78 -13.03 -19.32
C GLU A 83 -7.27 -11.75 -18.62
N ASP A 84 -7.80 -11.47 -17.43
CA ASP A 84 -7.39 -10.36 -16.56
C ASP A 84 -5.97 -10.55 -16.00
N LEU A 85 -5.54 -11.79 -15.77
CA LEU A 85 -4.16 -12.10 -15.38
C LEU A 85 -3.21 -12.02 -16.58
N VAL A 86 -3.64 -12.45 -17.78
CA VAL A 86 -2.84 -12.34 -19.01
C VAL A 86 -2.48 -10.87 -19.30
N GLN A 87 -3.43 -9.95 -19.11
CA GLN A 87 -3.20 -8.50 -19.26
C GLN A 87 -2.15 -7.94 -18.30
N GLN A 88 -1.91 -8.62 -17.17
CA GLN A 88 -0.95 -8.19 -16.14
C GLN A 88 0.47 -8.69 -16.40
N LEU A 89 0.65 -9.73 -17.22
CA LEU A 89 1.95 -10.38 -17.45
C LEU A 89 3.09 -9.43 -17.84
N PRO A 90 2.89 -8.45 -18.75
CA PRO A 90 3.97 -7.55 -19.18
C PRO A 90 4.53 -6.67 -18.07
N TYR A 91 3.78 -6.44 -16.97
CA TYR A 91 4.22 -5.58 -15.88
C TYR A 91 5.15 -6.29 -14.90
N PHE A 92 5.08 -7.62 -14.77
CA PHE A 92 5.96 -8.34 -13.83
C PHE A 92 7.43 -8.20 -14.22
N THR A 93 7.75 -8.34 -15.51
CA THR A 93 9.13 -8.19 -16.00
C THR A 93 9.62 -6.76 -15.81
N GLN A 94 8.79 -5.75 -16.12
CA GLN A 94 9.12 -4.33 -15.93
C GLN A 94 9.36 -3.99 -14.45
N ILE A 95 8.57 -4.56 -13.54
CA ILE A 95 8.74 -4.35 -12.10
C ILE A 95 10.00 -5.05 -11.60
N LEU A 96 10.27 -6.28 -12.03
CA LEU A 96 11.49 -7.00 -11.64
C LEU A 96 12.76 -6.28 -12.13
N GLU A 97 12.75 -5.81 -13.37
CA GLU A 97 13.82 -4.99 -13.92
C GLU A 97 14.02 -3.72 -13.08
N ALA A 98 12.95 -3.00 -12.76
CA ALA A 98 13.01 -1.78 -11.96
C ALA A 98 13.40 -2.04 -10.48
N LEU A 99 13.14 -3.23 -9.95
CA LEU A 99 13.60 -3.68 -8.63
C LEU A 99 15.08 -4.14 -8.64
N GLY A 100 15.71 -4.23 -9.82
CA GLY A 100 17.05 -4.78 -9.97
C GLY A 100 17.11 -6.30 -9.69
N VAL A 101 16.03 -7.02 -9.96
CA VAL A 101 15.92 -8.47 -9.73
C VAL A 101 16.04 -9.22 -11.07
N PRO A 102 17.07 -10.07 -11.23
CA PRO A 102 17.21 -10.94 -12.40
C PRO A 102 16.00 -11.85 -12.60
N PHE A 103 15.53 -11.91 -13.84
CA PHE A 103 14.42 -12.73 -14.31
C PHE A 103 14.97 -13.82 -15.23
N LEU A 104 14.56 -15.08 -14.99
CA LEU A 104 15.00 -16.24 -15.74
C LEU A 104 13.83 -16.93 -16.44
N HIS A 105 14.05 -17.21 -17.72
CA HIS A 105 13.10 -17.88 -18.60
C HIS A 105 13.87 -18.62 -19.68
N GLN A 106 13.50 -19.88 -19.92
CA GLN A 106 14.10 -20.71 -20.96
C GLN A 106 13.01 -21.47 -21.72
N GLU A 107 12.96 -21.32 -23.03
CA GLU A 107 11.99 -22.03 -23.87
C GLU A 107 12.11 -23.56 -23.70
N GLY A 108 10.97 -24.24 -23.59
CA GLY A 108 10.89 -25.69 -23.47
C GLY A 108 10.96 -26.25 -22.04
N TYR A 109 11.24 -25.40 -21.03
CA TYR A 109 11.40 -25.82 -19.62
C TYR A 109 10.41 -25.12 -18.68
N GLU A 110 10.09 -25.76 -17.56
CA GLU A 110 9.23 -25.20 -16.52
C GLU A 110 10.06 -24.41 -15.49
N ALA A 111 9.42 -23.52 -14.72
CA ALA A 111 10.10 -22.74 -13.68
C ALA A 111 10.83 -23.65 -12.68
N ASP A 112 10.25 -24.82 -12.38
CA ASP A 112 10.81 -25.79 -11.44
C ASP A 112 12.14 -26.39 -11.92
N ASP A 113 12.32 -26.57 -13.22
CA ASP A 113 13.57 -27.06 -13.83
C ASP A 113 14.68 -25.99 -13.72
N LEU A 114 14.33 -24.72 -13.95
CA LEU A 114 15.26 -23.60 -13.76
C LEU A 114 15.72 -23.50 -12.29
N ILE A 115 14.78 -23.68 -11.35
CA ILE A 115 15.07 -23.68 -9.91
C ILE A 115 16.00 -24.85 -9.56
N ALA A 116 15.70 -26.06 -10.04
CA ALA A 116 16.54 -27.24 -9.81
C ALA A 116 17.97 -27.03 -10.32
N THR A 117 18.10 -26.49 -11.54
CA THR A 117 19.40 -26.17 -12.16
C THR A 117 20.20 -25.17 -11.32
N LEU A 118 19.57 -24.06 -10.89
CA LEU A 118 20.23 -23.07 -10.04
C LEU A 118 20.63 -23.62 -8.67
N VAL A 119 19.79 -24.46 -8.07
CA VAL A 119 20.07 -25.08 -6.77
C VAL A 119 21.26 -26.02 -6.87
N ARG A 120 21.35 -26.82 -7.94
CA ARG A 120 22.52 -27.67 -8.21
C ARG A 120 23.78 -26.83 -8.39
N GLU A 121 23.75 -25.83 -9.27
CA GLU A 121 24.91 -24.94 -9.48
C GLU A 121 25.34 -24.26 -8.20
N ALA A 122 24.38 -23.81 -7.37
CA ALA A 122 24.67 -23.14 -6.10
C ALA A 122 25.43 -24.10 -5.16
N ARG A 123 25.00 -25.36 -5.06
CA ARG A 123 25.68 -26.39 -4.29
C ARG A 123 27.10 -26.64 -4.78
N GLU A 124 27.29 -26.80 -6.08
CA GLU A 124 28.59 -27.05 -6.70
C GLU A 124 29.58 -25.92 -6.44
N ARG A 125 29.11 -24.67 -6.35
CA ARG A 125 29.92 -23.49 -6.04
C ARG A 125 29.98 -23.14 -4.55
N GLY A 126 29.39 -23.96 -3.69
CA GLY A 126 29.42 -23.78 -2.23
C GLY A 126 28.49 -22.71 -1.67
N PHE A 127 27.51 -22.25 -2.45
CA PHE A 127 26.44 -21.36 -2.01
C PHE A 127 25.40 -22.14 -1.17
N ALA A 128 24.72 -21.43 -0.27
CA ALA A 128 23.45 -21.86 0.27
C ALA A 128 22.32 -21.37 -0.66
N ALA A 129 21.26 -22.16 -0.84
CA ALA A 129 20.09 -21.77 -1.63
C ALA A 129 18.83 -21.69 -0.77
N VAL A 130 18.02 -20.67 -1.00
CA VAL A 130 16.69 -20.53 -0.41
C VAL A 130 15.67 -20.48 -1.54
N ILE A 131 14.89 -21.55 -1.64
CA ILE A 131 13.80 -21.63 -2.61
C ILE A 131 12.59 -20.91 -2.00
N ILE A 132 12.14 -19.84 -2.63
CA ILE A 132 10.95 -19.11 -2.24
C ILE A 132 9.77 -19.69 -3.02
N SER A 133 9.16 -20.72 -2.45
CA SER A 133 7.94 -21.34 -2.96
C SER A 133 7.19 -22.05 -1.83
N GLY A 134 5.98 -22.48 -2.16
CA GLY A 134 5.17 -23.39 -1.36
C GLY A 134 4.76 -24.64 -2.15
N ASP A 135 5.30 -24.80 -3.36
CA ASP A 135 5.14 -26.03 -4.13
C ASP A 135 5.80 -27.19 -3.39
N LYS A 136 5.12 -28.32 -3.34
CA LYS A 136 5.61 -29.54 -2.71
C LYS A 136 6.69 -30.21 -3.55
N ASP A 137 6.69 -30.02 -4.86
CA ASP A 137 7.58 -30.75 -5.78
C ASP A 137 9.03 -30.25 -5.60
N LEU A 138 9.18 -28.93 -5.39
CA LEU A 138 10.44 -28.29 -5.02
C LEU A 138 10.97 -28.68 -3.63
N MET A 139 10.14 -29.30 -2.76
CA MET A 139 10.63 -29.80 -1.45
C MET A 139 11.61 -30.97 -1.62
N SER A 140 11.59 -31.65 -2.78
CA SER A 140 12.58 -32.69 -3.11
C SER A 140 14.00 -32.15 -3.18
N LEU A 141 14.17 -30.85 -3.47
CA LEU A 141 15.46 -30.17 -3.55
C LEU A 141 16.02 -29.77 -2.18
N VAL A 142 15.25 -29.88 -1.08
CA VAL A 142 15.70 -29.49 0.26
C VAL A 142 16.82 -30.43 0.74
N GLY A 143 17.88 -29.85 1.30
CA GLY A 143 19.09 -30.57 1.72
C GLY A 143 19.95 -29.74 2.67
N ASP A 144 21.17 -30.19 2.97
CA ASP A 144 22.05 -29.56 3.97
C ASP A 144 22.33 -28.06 3.73
N SER A 145 22.43 -27.64 2.47
CA SER A 145 22.65 -26.24 2.07
C SER A 145 21.46 -25.60 1.36
N VAL A 146 20.30 -26.25 1.36
CA VAL A 146 19.12 -25.81 0.61
C VAL A 146 17.89 -25.90 1.49
N VAL A 147 17.20 -24.77 1.65
CA VAL A 147 15.94 -24.71 2.38
C VAL A 147 14.86 -24.12 1.49
N MET A 148 13.60 -24.45 1.78
CA MET A 148 12.46 -23.82 1.11
C MET A 148 11.71 -22.93 2.10
N ASN A 149 11.38 -21.70 1.71
CA ASN A 149 10.62 -20.75 2.51
C ASN A 149 9.26 -20.46 1.85
N ASP A 150 8.19 -20.96 2.49
CA ASP A 150 6.81 -20.62 2.15
C ASP A 150 6.43 -19.34 2.91
N THR A 151 6.72 -18.20 2.28
CA THR A 151 6.52 -16.86 2.85
C THR A 151 5.06 -16.54 3.16
N LEU A 152 4.11 -17.22 2.50
CA LEU A 152 2.67 -17.07 2.75
C LEU A 152 2.28 -17.71 4.10
N LYS A 153 2.83 -18.89 4.39
CA LYS A 153 2.58 -19.60 5.67
C LYS A 153 3.56 -19.19 6.77
N GLY A 154 4.56 -18.38 6.44
CA GLY A 154 5.68 -18.06 7.33
C GLY A 154 6.42 -19.33 7.77
N LYS A 155 6.54 -20.31 6.87
CA LYS A 155 7.07 -21.64 7.18
C LYS A 155 8.30 -21.95 6.34
N ILE A 156 9.42 -22.14 7.03
CA ILE A 156 10.64 -22.70 6.45
C ILE A 156 10.54 -24.23 6.50
N TYR A 157 11.06 -24.87 5.46
CA TYR A 157 11.20 -26.32 5.32
C TYR A 157 12.69 -26.65 5.15
N THR A 158 13.25 -27.16 6.23
CA THR A 158 14.55 -27.84 6.31
C THR A 158 14.37 -29.36 6.15
N VAL A 159 15.47 -30.12 6.03
CA VAL A 159 15.41 -31.60 5.91
C VAL A 159 14.52 -32.24 7.00
N PRO A 160 14.69 -31.93 8.30
CA PRO A 160 13.82 -32.51 9.34
C PRO A 160 12.35 -32.13 9.21
N GLU A 161 12.05 -30.95 8.65
CA GLU A 161 10.67 -30.48 8.48
C GLU A 161 9.98 -31.14 7.29
N VAL A 162 10.73 -31.41 6.21
CA VAL A 162 10.26 -32.21 5.07
C VAL A 162 9.99 -33.64 5.52
N GLU A 163 10.94 -34.26 6.22
CA GLU A 163 10.79 -35.62 6.77
C GLU A 163 9.60 -35.72 7.73
N LYS A 164 9.41 -34.73 8.62
CA LYS A 164 8.25 -34.69 9.51
C LYS A 164 6.92 -34.58 8.76
N LYS A 165 6.90 -33.86 7.64
CA LYS A 165 5.68 -33.61 6.86
C LYS A 165 5.26 -34.82 6.03
N PHE A 166 6.20 -35.52 5.41
CA PHE A 166 5.91 -36.61 4.47
C PHE A 166 6.28 -38.00 4.98
N GLY A 167 7.11 -38.10 6.02
CA GLY A 167 7.62 -39.38 6.53
C GLY A 167 8.70 -40.02 5.65
N LEU A 168 9.30 -39.25 4.75
CA LEU A 168 10.28 -39.65 3.74
C LEU A 168 11.35 -38.55 3.59
N SER A 169 12.53 -38.91 3.09
CA SER A 169 13.55 -37.94 2.70
C SER A 169 13.12 -37.14 1.45
N GLY A 170 13.81 -36.03 1.16
CA GLY A 170 13.53 -35.19 -0.02
C GLY A 170 13.62 -35.97 -1.34
N GLU A 171 14.64 -36.81 -1.50
CA GLU A 171 14.85 -37.65 -2.69
C GLU A 171 13.69 -38.64 -2.93
N GLN A 172 13.13 -39.19 -1.85
CA GLN A 172 12.02 -40.13 -1.91
C GLN A 172 10.67 -39.46 -2.24
N LEU A 173 10.58 -38.13 -2.25
CA LEU A 173 9.33 -37.44 -2.59
C LEU A 173 8.97 -37.61 -4.07
N LEU A 174 9.97 -37.63 -4.96
CA LEU A 174 9.74 -37.88 -6.38
C LEU A 174 9.26 -39.31 -6.62
N ASP A 175 9.85 -40.28 -5.91
CA ASP A 175 9.41 -41.68 -5.94
C ASP A 175 7.97 -41.84 -5.43
N LEU A 176 7.60 -41.07 -4.40
CA LEU A 176 6.24 -41.07 -3.86
C LEU A 176 5.24 -40.58 -4.91
N LEU A 177 5.55 -39.49 -5.61
CA LEU A 177 4.71 -38.94 -6.68
C LEU A 177 4.67 -39.87 -7.90
N ALA A 178 5.79 -40.51 -8.25
CA ALA A 178 5.85 -41.48 -9.34
C ALA A 178 4.92 -42.69 -9.09
N LEU A 179 4.81 -43.14 -7.84
CA LEU A 179 3.93 -44.25 -7.46
C LEU A 179 2.46 -43.84 -7.31
N ALA A 180 2.20 -42.70 -6.67
CA ALA A 180 0.85 -42.27 -6.32
C ALA A 180 0.14 -41.48 -7.43
N GLY A 181 0.91 -40.90 -8.36
CA GLY A 181 0.44 -39.93 -9.34
C GLY A 181 0.11 -38.57 -8.74
N ASP A 182 -0.16 -37.61 -9.61
CA ASP A 182 -0.68 -36.28 -9.25
C ASP A 182 -1.85 -35.92 -10.15
N LYS A 183 -3.03 -35.79 -9.54
CA LYS A 183 -4.25 -35.42 -10.26
C LYS A 183 -4.24 -33.98 -10.76
N SER A 184 -3.55 -33.07 -10.06
CA SER A 184 -3.46 -31.66 -10.47
C SER A 184 -2.78 -31.55 -11.84
N ASP A 185 -1.72 -32.33 -12.02
CA ASP A 185 -0.83 -32.24 -13.17
C ASP A 185 -1.05 -33.38 -14.15
N ASN A 186 -2.09 -34.16 -13.89
CA ASN A 186 -2.46 -35.34 -14.65
C ASN A 186 -1.31 -36.35 -14.77
N VAL A 187 -0.47 -36.47 -13.74
CA VAL A 187 0.55 -37.51 -13.64
C VAL A 187 -0.13 -38.83 -13.26
N PRO A 188 0.00 -39.90 -14.05
CA PRO A 188 -0.87 -41.08 -13.95
C PRO A 188 -0.66 -41.89 -12.67
N GLY A 189 0.60 -42.11 -12.26
CA GLY A 189 0.96 -43.02 -11.17
C GLY A 189 0.50 -44.46 -11.41
N ILE A 190 0.62 -45.30 -10.38
CA ILE A 190 0.12 -46.69 -10.45
C ILE A 190 -1.35 -46.73 -10.05
N LYS A 191 -2.20 -47.25 -10.95
CA LYS A 191 -3.63 -47.36 -10.71
C LYS A 191 -3.95 -48.10 -9.40
N GLY A 192 -4.59 -47.39 -8.47
CA GLY A 192 -5.02 -47.94 -7.19
C GLY A 192 -3.92 -48.01 -6.13
N VAL A 193 -2.77 -47.37 -6.36
CA VAL A 193 -1.75 -47.02 -5.37
C VAL A 193 -1.91 -45.54 -5.06
N GLY A 194 -2.27 -45.22 -3.82
CA GLY A 194 -2.37 -43.83 -3.35
C GLY A 194 -1.20 -43.45 -2.46
N PRO A 195 -1.12 -42.17 -2.01
CA PRO A 195 0.02 -41.66 -1.24
C PRO A 195 0.37 -42.49 0.01
N LYS A 196 -0.62 -43.01 0.73
CA LYS A 196 -0.38 -43.86 1.92
C LYS A 196 0.25 -45.21 1.57
N THR A 197 -0.16 -45.80 0.45
CA THR A 197 0.39 -47.08 -0.01
C THR A 197 1.80 -46.88 -0.53
N ALA A 198 2.01 -45.85 -1.33
CA ALA A 198 3.34 -45.48 -1.84
C ALA A 198 4.32 -45.19 -0.70
N LEU A 199 3.91 -44.41 0.31
CA LEU A 199 4.69 -44.15 1.52
C LEU A 199 5.13 -45.43 2.22
N SER A 200 4.20 -46.36 2.47
CA SER A 200 4.50 -47.62 3.13
C SER A 200 5.47 -48.49 2.34
N LEU A 201 5.37 -48.48 1.00
CA LEU A 201 6.27 -49.22 0.13
C LEU A 201 7.67 -48.59 0.12
N LEU A 202 7.77 -47.26 0.07
CA LEU A 202 9.06 -46.56 0.09
C LEU A 202 9.77 -46.66 1.45
N GLN A 203 9.02 -46.75 2.55
CA GLN A 203 9.60 -47.04 3.86
C GLN A 203 10.15 -48.47 3.97
N GLU A 204 9.55 -49.44 3.28
CA GLU A 204 9.99 -50.85 3.28
C GLU A 204 11.15 -51.09 2.30
N TYR A 205 11.09 -50.49 1.11
CA TYR A 205 12.03 -50.75 0.01
C TYR A 205 13.06 -49.62 -0.21
N GLY A 206 12.91 -48.46 0.42
CA GLY A 206 13.88 -47.36 0.36
C GLY A 206 13.78 -46.51 -0.91
N SER A 207 13.77 -47.09 -2.11
CA SER A 207 13.69 -46.34 -3.37
C SER A 207 12.71 -46.97 -4.35
N LEU A 208 12.29 -46.20 -5.35
CA LEU A 208 11.49 -46.74 -6.45
C LEU A 208 12.25 -47.85 -7.18
N ASP A 209 13.53 -47.67 -7.49
CA ASP A 209 14.32 -48.68 -8.21
C ASP A 209 14.35 -50.02 -7.45
N ASN A 210 14.63 -49.98 -6.14
CA ASN A 210 14.65 -51.18 -5.32
C ASN A 210 13.26 -51.82 -5.20
N LEU A 211 12.20 -51.02 -5.14
CA LEU A 211 10.82 -51.51 -5.14
C LEU A 211 10.46 -52.21 -6.46
N LEU A 212 10.86 -51.64 -7.60
CA LEU A 212 10.57 -52.20 -8.93
C LEU A 212 11.34 -53.50 -9.16
N GLU A 213 12.60 -53.59 -8.72
CA GLU A 213 13.42 -54.80 -8.81
C GLU A 213 12.89 -55.96 -7.95
N HIS A 214 12.25 -55.65 -6.82
CA HIS A 214 11.73 -56.63 -5.86
C HIS A 214 10.19 -56.69 -5.82
N ALA A 215 9.53 -56.20 -6.88
CA ALA A 215 8.09 -56.07 -6.92
C ALA A 215 7.36 -57.42 -6.73
N ASP A 216 7.95 -58.52 -7.18
CA ASP A 216 7.44 -59.89 -7.05
C ASP A 216 7.45 -60.42 -5.60
N GLN A 217 8.29 -59.83 -4.74
CA GLN A 217 8.49 -60.21 -3.34
C GLN A 217 7.55 -59.48 -2.37
N ILE A 218 6.71 -58.56 -2.87
CA ILE A 218 5.75 -57.81 -2.03
C ILE A 218 4.76 -58.78 -1.37
N LYS A 219 4.78 -58.83 -0.02
CA LYS A 219 3.99 -59.77 0.80
C LYS A 219 2.48 -59.66 0.59
N LYS A 220 1.97 -58.43 0.41
CA LYS A 220 0.54 -58.19 0.19
C LYS A 220 0.21 -58.42 -1.29
N LYS A 221 -0.46 -59.53 -1.60
CA LYS A 221 -0.86 -59.92 -2.97
C LYS A 221 -1.51 -58.76 -3.74
N GLY A 222 -2.48 -58.07 -3.14
CA GLY A 222 -3.18 -56.96 -3.80
C GLY A 222 -2.33 -55.70 -4.04
N TRP A 223 -1.19 -55.55 -3.37
CA TRP A 223 -0.21 -54.49 -3.67
C TRP A 223 0.73 -54.96 -4.77
N ARG A 224 1.27 -56.16 -4.65
CA ARG A 224 2.11 -56.80 -5.66
C ARG A 224 1.48 -56.77 -7.05
N ASP A 225 0.24 -57.24 -7.16
CA ASP A 225 -0.46 -57.34 -8.44
C ASP A 225 -0.65 -55.95 -9.09
N LYS A 226 -0.84 -54.89 -8.29
CA LYS A 226 -0.93 -53.51 -8.77
C LYS A 226 0.42 -52.95 -9.22
N ILE A 227 1.47 -53.16 -8.43
CA ILE A 227 2.82 -52.68 -8.76
C ILE A 227 3.31 -53.33 -10.05
N LEU A 228 3.18 -54.66 -10.17
CA LEU A 228 3.58 -55.38 -11.37
C LEU A 228 2.79 -54.96 -12.62
N ALA A 229 1.51 -54.63 -12.47
CA ALA A 229 0.67 -54.19 -13.58
C ALA A 229 0.90 -52.72 -14.00
N GLY A 230 1.53 -51.90 -13.15
CA GLY A 230 1.73 -50.46 -13.38
C GLY A 230 3.20 -50.03 -13.41
N LEU A 231 4.14 -50.95 -13.65
CA LEU A 231 5.58 -50.62 -13.70
C LEU A 231 5.91 -49.53 -14.72
N ASP A 232 5.30 -49.60 -15.91
CA ASP A 232 5.54 -48.63 -16.98
C ASP A 232 4.92 -47.26 -16.66
N ASP A 233 3.74 -47.24 -16.05
CA ASP A 233 3.10 -46.00 -15.57
C ASP A 233 3.95 -45.32 -14.48
N ALA A 234 4.56 -46.10 -13.59
CA ALA A 234 5.45 -45.58 -12.55
C ALA A 234 6.74 -44.99 -13.14
N ARG A 235 7.33 -45.65 -14.15
CA ARG A 235 8.51 -45.15 -14.86
C ARG A 235 8.20 -43.87 -15.61
N LEU A 236 7.08 -43.82 -16.34
CA LEU A 236 6.61 -42.61 -17.01
C LEU A 236 6.37 -41.49 -16.00
N SER A 237 5.68 -41.79 -14.91
CA SER A 237 5.40 -40.81 -13.86
C SER A 237 6.67 -40.27 -13.23
N ARG A 238 7.70 -41.11 -13.01
CA ARG A 238 9.02 -40.65 -12.54
C ARG A 238 9.67 -39.68 -13.50
N ILE A 239 9.63 -39.95 -14.81
CA ILE A 239 10.14 -39.01 -15.81
C ILE A 239 9.41 -37.66 -15.72
N LEU A 240 8.08 -37.67 -15.63
CA LEU A 240 7.28 -36.45 -15.58
C LEU A 240 7.51 -35.60 -14.32
N VAL A 241 7.69 -36.22 -13.16
CA VAL A 241 7.88 -35.49 -11.88
C VAL A 241 9.34 -35.15 -11.59
N THR A 242 10.30 -35.75 -12.30
CA THR A 242 11.71 -35.41 -12.13
C THR A 242 11.95 -33.99 -12.64
N LEU A 243 12.61 -33.18 -11.81
CA LEU A 243 13.04 -31.83 -12.18
C LEU A 243 14.35 -31.92 -12.96
N ASP A 244 14.41 -31.31 -14.14
CA ASP A 244 15.63 -31.26 -14.92
C ASP A 244 16.58 -30.21 -14.33
N ASP A 245 17.72 -30.65 -13.80
CA ASP A 245 18.74 -29.78 -13.22
C ASP A 245 19.88 -29.42 -14.19
N GLN A 246 19.72 -29.73 -15.48
CA GLN A 246 20.68 -29.49 -16.56
C GLN A 246 20.15 -28.51 -17.62
N VAL A 247 19.22 -27.61 -17.26
CA VAL A 247 18.70 -26.62 -18.19
C VAL A 247 19.86 -25.75 -18.72
N PRO A 248 19.98 -25.53 -20.05
CA PRO A 248 21.06 -24.76 -20.63
C PRO A 248 20.86 -23.25 -20.40
N LEU A 249 21.13 -22.80 -19.18
CA LEU A 249 21.08 -21.39 -18.80
C LEU A 249 22.30 -20.63 -19.33
N GLU A 250 22.08 -19.50 -20.01
CA GLU A 250 23.18 -18.60 -20.40
C GLU A 250 23.75 -17.82 -19.20
N THR A 251 22.90 -17.60 -18.18
CA THR A 251 23.21 -16.80 -16.98
C THR A 251 23.98 -17.61 -15.95
N LYS A 252 25.04 -17.04 -15.37
CA LYS A 252 25.79 -17.65 -14.27
C LYS A 252 25.29 -17.14 -12.93
N LEU A 253 25.55 -17.90 -11.86
CA LEU A 253 25.22 -17.48 -10.49
C LEU A 253 25.77 -16.10 -10.10
N GLU A 254 26.96 -15.73 -10.61
CA GLU A 254 27.54 -14.41 -10.32
C GLU A 254 26.77 -13.26 -10.96
N ASP A 255 26.09 -13.52 -12.09
CA ASP A 255 25.26 -12.55 -12.81
C ASP A 255 23.90 -12.35 -12.11
N LEU A 256 23.59 -13.19 -11.11
CA LEU A 256 22.35 -13.11 -10.33
C LEU A 256 22.47 -12.21 -9.09
N SER A 257 23.50 -11.36 -9.03
CA SER A 257 23.58 -10.33 -7.99
C SER A 257 22.44 -9.33 -8.15
N ARG A 258 21.79 -8.95 -7.04
CA ARG A 258 20.71 -7.96 -7.07
C ARG A 258 21.28 -6.59 -7.46
N GLY A 259 20.71 -5.98 -8.50
CA GLY A 259 21.02 -4.62 -8.91
C GLY A 259 20.45 -3.54 -7.97
N GLU A 260 20.82 -2.30 -8.22
CA GLU A 260 20.18 -1.14 -7.57
C GLU A 260 18.74 -0.97 -8.07
N MET A 261 17.84 -0.53 -7.19
CA MET A 261 16.46 -0.23 -7.59
C MET A 261 16.43 1.04 -8.44
N ASN A 262 15.76 0.98 -9.58
CA ASN A 262 15.46 2.14 -10.41
C ASN A 262 14.21 2.85 -9.86
N TYR A 263 14.41 3.72 -8.87
CA TYR A 263 13.31 4.45 -8.23
C TYR A 263 12.45 5.27 -9.21
N PRO A 264 13.02 6.05 -10.15
CA PRO A 264 12.21 6.77 -11.14
C PRO A 264 11.30 5.82 -11.94
N ARG A 265 11.84 4.70 -12.42
CA ARG A 265 11.05 3.72 -13.19
C ARG A 265 9.95 3.07 -12.34
N LEU A 266 10.24 2.75 -11.08
CA LEU A 266 9.22 2.20 -10.16
C LEU A 266 8.11 3.21 -9.88
N GLN A 267 8.45 4.49 -9.72
CA GLN A 267 7.46 5.55 -9.52
C GLN A 267 6.56 5.72 -10.74
N ASP A 268 7.13 5.76 -11.95
CA ASP A 268 6.35 5.83 -13.19
C ASP A 268 5.36 4.65 -13.29
N LEU A 269 5.85 3.43 -13.06
CA LEU A 269 5.02 2.22 -13.06
C LEU A 269 3.93 2.27 -11.99
N PHE A 270 4.27 2.71 -10.77
CA PHE A 270 3.29 2.79 -9.68
C PHE A 270 2.28 3.92 -9.89
N GLN A 271 2.63 5.00 -10.58
CA GLN A 271 1.69 6.02 -10.97
C GLN A 271 0.75 5.52 -12.07
N GLU A 272 1.29 4.86 -13.10
CA GLU A 272 0.52 4.24 -14.19
C GLU A 272 -0.48 3.21 -13.66
N LEU A 273 -0.07 2.40 -12.67
CA LEU A 273 -0.86 1.35 -12.04
C LEU A 273 -1.67 1.83 -10.83
N GLU A 274 -1.62 3.13 -10.48
CA GLU A 274 -2.32 3.75 -9.35
C GLU A 274 -1.95 3.16 -7.96
N PHE A 275 -0.73 2.65 -7.82
CA PHE A 275 -0.18 2.07 -6.59
C PHE A 275 0.39 3.11 -5.62
N TYR A 276 -0.39 4.14 -5.30
CA TYR A 276 0.06 5.29 -4.47
C TYR A 276 0.68 4.89 -3.12
N ARG A 277 0.16 3.82 -2.50
CA ARG A 277 0.71 3.31 -1.23
C ARG A 277 2.10 2.70 -1.40
N LEU A 278 2.34 1.98 -2.49
CA LEU A 278 3.65 1.41 -2.79
C LEU A 278 4.63 2.52 -3.19
N ALA A 279 4.19 3.48 -4.01
CA ALA A 279 4.97 4.67 -4.36
C ALA A 279 5.47 5.41 -3.12
N LYS A 280 4.57 5.67 -2.15
CA LYS A 280 4.95 6.28 -0.87
C LYS A 280 5.91 5.42 -0.05
N LYS A 281 5.77 4.09 -0.10
CA LYS A 281 6.64 3.16 0.66
C LYS A 281 8.08 3.17 0.12
N ILE A 282 8.25 3.22 -1.19
CA ILE A 282 9.57 3.11 -1.83
C ILE A 282 10.24 4.47 -2.10
N ALA A 283 9.51 5.58 -1.99
CA ALA A 283 10.06 6.88 -2.32
C ALA A 283 11.28 7.20 -1.43
N PRO A 284 12.40 7.64 -2.01
CA PRO A 284 13.57 8.02 -1.26
C PRO A 284 13.22 9.17 -0.29
N ARG A 285 13.69 9.07 0.95
CA ARG A 285 13.42 10.08 2.00
C ARG A 285 14.17 11.41 1.82
N LYS A 286 15.06 11.53 0.84
CA LYS A 286 15.93 12.72 0.67
C LYS A 286 16.21 13.01 -0.80
N THR A 287 15.24 13.58 -1.51
CA THR A 287 15.49 14.18 -2.84
C THR A 287 15.61 15.70 -2.76
N VAL A 288 15.14 16.32 -1.68
CA VAL A 288 15.25 17.76 -1.43
C VAL A 288 16.37 18.04 -0.41
N SER A 289 17.19 19.04 -0.69
CA SER A 289 18.27 19.48 0.20
C SER A 289 17.71 20.23 1.41
N SER A 290 18.14 19.84 2.61
CA SER A 290 17.84 20.54 3.88
C SER A 290 19.06 21.25 4.48
N ALA A 291 20.16 21.37 3.73
CA ALA A 291 21.43 21.88 4.26
C ALA A 291 21.40 23.35 4.69
N GLY A 292 20.52 24.18 4.09
CA GLY A 292 20.39 25.60 4.39
C GLY A 292 19.30 25.93 5.42
N TYR A 293 18.70 24.93 6.09
CA TYR A 293 17.60 25.15 7.03
C TYR A 293 18.10 25.84 8.30
N ARG A 294 17.44 26.94 8.69
CA ARG A 294 17.87 27.79 9.80
C ARG A 294 16.76 28.09 10.79
N LEU A 295 17.08 27.97 12.07
CA LEU A 295 16.23 28.41 13.18
C LEU A 295 16.56 29.87 13.56
N ILE A 296 15.57 30.76 13.51
CA ILE A 296 15.71 32.19 13.73
C ILE A 296 15.10 32.56 15.09
N ILE A 297 15.94 32.70 16.11
CA ILE A 297 15.52 32.89 17.50
C ILE A 297 15.84 34.29 18.04
N THR A 298 16.49 35.14 17.25
CA THR A 298 16.88 36.49 17.64
C THR A 298 16.39 37.53 16.64
N THR A 299 16.19 38.75 17.12
CA THR A 299 15.78 39.90 16.31
C THR A 299 16.79 40.24 15.22
N ASP A 300 18.09 40.08 15.48
CA ASP A 300 19.13 40.40 14.50
C ASP A 300 19.15 39.38 13.35
N GLN A 301 18.99 38.09 13.64
CA GLN A 301 18.79 37.07 12.61
C GLN A 301 17.52 37.33 11.79
N LEU A 302 16.44 37.79 12.42
CA LEU A 302 15.21 38.16 11.70
C LEU A 302 15.45 39.33 10.73
N LYS A 303 16.23 40.33 11.12
CA LYS A 303 16.61 41.44 10.23
C LYS A 303 17.40 40.95 9.03
N GLU A 304 18.36 40.05 9.22
CA GLU A 304 19.14 39.46 8.12
C GLU A 304 18.23 38.73 7.11
N VAL A 305 17.24 37.98 7.61
CA VAL A 305 16.23 37.34 6.75
C VAL A 305 15.41 38.40 6.01
N ALA A 306 14.92 39.43 6.70
CA ALA A 306 14.13 40.51 6.08
C ALA A 306 14.92 41.24 4.97
N GLU A 307 16.21 41.52 5.19
CA GLU A 307 17.09 42.14 4.20
C GLU A 307 17.33 41.25 2.97
N ARG A 308 17.33 39.91 3.15
CA ARG A 308 17.40 38.96 2.04
C ARG A 308 16.10 38.97 1.24
N LEU A 309 14.96 38.97 1.91
CA LEU A 309 13.64 38.93 1.27
C LEU A 309 13.33 40.18 0.44
N LEU A 310 13.91 41.34 0.78
CA LEU A 310 13.83 42.56 -0.05
C LEU A 310 14.49 42.42 -1.44
N LYS A 311 15.36 41.42 -1.63
CA LYS A 311 16.16 41.25 -2.86
C LYS A 311 15.61 40.18 -3.79
N VAL A 312 14.52 39.50 -3.42
CA VAL A 312 13.90 38.42 -4.20
C VAL A 312 12.54 38.86 -4.72
N LYS A 313 12.07 38.19 -5.78
CA LYS A 313 10.75 38.46 -6.39
C LYS A 313 9.60 38.08 -5.46
N GLY A 314 9.79 37.01 -4.70
CA GLY A 314 8.79 36.44 -3.81
C GLY A 314 9.40 35.32 -2.98
N PHE A 315 8.61 34.82 -2.04
CA PHE A 315 9.02 33.74 -1.14
C PHE A 315 7.82 32.87 -0.79
N ALA A 316 8.10 31.60 -0.51
CA ALA A 316 7.18 30.69 0.12
C ALA A 316 7.03 31.03 1.60
N LEU A 317 5.79 30.97 2.08
CA LEU A 317 5.36 31.31 3.43
C LEU A 317 4.46 30.20 3.94
N ASP A 318 4.70 29.80 5.18
CA ASP A 318 3.84 28.87 5.91
C ASP A 318 3.79 29.25 7.41
N THR A 319 2.68 28.89 8.07
CA THR A 319 2.43 29.20 9.48
C THR A 319 2.17 27.96 10.32
N GLU A 320 2.88 27.90 11.44
CA GLU A 320 2.72 26.85 12.42
C GLU A 320 1.84 27.32 13.57
N THR A 321 0.89 26.49 14.00
CA THR A 321 -0.14 26.94 14.94
C THR A 321 -0.60 25.87 15.93
N THR A 322 -1.38 26.30 16.93
CA THR A 322 -1.95 25.40 17.94
C THR A 322 -3.20 24.63 17.49
N SER A 323 -3.75 24.88 16.29
CA SER A 323 -5.04 24.30 15.87
C SER A 323 -5.28 24.40 14.37
N ILE A 324 -5.89 23.36 13.79
CA ILE A 324 -6.38 23.40 12.40
C ILE A 324 -7.50 24.42 12.14
N ASN A 325 -8.10 24.99 13.19
CA ASN A 325 -9.09 26.06 13.05
C ASN A 325 -8.41 27.43 13.10
N ALA A 326 -8.24 28.07 11.94
CA ALA A 326 -7.56 29.35 11.79
C ALA A 326 -8.12 30.48 12.67
N MET A 327 -9.43 30.47 12.97
CA MET A 327 -10.07 31.50 13.80
C MET A 327 -9.82 31.32 15.30
N GLY A 328 -9.47 30.11 15.73
CA GLY A 328 -9.15 29.79 17.14
C GLY A 328 -7.65 29.58 17.40
N ALA A 329 -6.86 29.38 16.35
CA ALA A 329 -5.44 29.05 16.46
C ALA A 329 -4.60 30.22 17.02
N LYS A 330 -3.56 29.91 17.79
CA LYS A 330 -2.50 30.87 18.10
C LYS A 330 -1.32 30.64 17.16
N LEU A 331 -0.67 31.73 16.73
CA LEU A 331 0.54 31.64 15.93
C LEU A 331 1.69 31.13 16.80
N VAL A 332 2.34 30.06 16.36
CA VAL A 332 3.48 29.43 17.04
C VAL A 332 4.79 29.77 16.34
N GLY A 333 4.79 29.80 15.01
CA GLY A 333 5.93 30.23 14.22
C GLY A 333 5.60 30.47 12.76
N VAL A 334 6.55 31.02 12.02
CA VAL A 334 6.46 31.28 10.58
C VAL A 334 7.67 30.66 9.90
N SER A 335 7.47 29.94 8.82
CA SER A 335 8.56 29.45 7.97
C SER A 335 8.56 30.14 6.61
N LEU A 336 9.77 30.33 6.07
CA LEU A 336 10.01 31.08 4.84
C LEU A 336 11.04 30.36 3.98
N SER A 337 10.84 30.36 2.65
CA SER A 337 11.81 29.84 1.68
C SER A 337 11.83 30.72 0.43
N TRP A 338 13.01 31.09 -0.06
CA TRP A 338 13.17 32.00 -1.20
C TRP A 338 14.13 31.50 -2.27
N GLU A 339 14.74 30.34 -2.05
CA GLU A 339 15.71 29.71 -2.93
C GLU A 339 15.76 28.20 -2.64
N GLU A 340 16.12 27.39 -3.63
CA GLU A 340 16.24 25.94 -3.45
C GLU A 340 17.26 25.60 -2.36
N GLY A 341 16.85 24.79 -1.38
CA GLY A 341 17.68 24.38 -0.25
C GLY A 341 17.83 25.41 0.89
N GLU A 342 17.29 26.63 0.73
CA GLU A 342 17.33 27.70 1.74
C GLU A 342 15.94 27.97 2.33
N ALA A 343 15.75 27.60 3.59
CA ALA A 343 14.53 27.89 4.34
C ALA A 343 14.86 28.27 5.79
N CYS A 344 13.96 29.01 6.43
CA CYS A 344 14.10 29.33 7.84
C CYS A 344 12.78 29.18 8.60
N TYR A 345 12.88 28.91 9.91
CA TYR A 345 11.76 28.86 10.84
C TYR A 345 11.95 29.90 11.94
N ILE A 346 10.92 30.71 12.14
CA ILE A 346 10.89 31.83 13.10
C ILE A 346 9.86 31.49 14.19
N PRO A 347 10.26 30.88 15.32
CA PRO A 347 9.37 30.66 16.44
C PRO A 347 8.99 31.97 17.13
N VAL A 348 7.71 32.12 17.46
CA VAL A 348 7.16 33.30 18.18
C VAL A 348 6.19 32.95 19.31
N GLY A 349 5.72 31.69 19.38
CA GLY A 349 4.67 31.26 20.28
C GLY A 349 4.83 29.84 20.81
N HIS A 350 6.06 29.31 20.80
CA HIS A 350 6.37 28.05 21.49
C HIS A 350 6.28 28.23 23.00
N ALA A 351 5.90 27.16 23.68
CA ALA A 351 5.76 27.13 25.12
C ALA A 351 7.14 27.25 25.81
N PRO A 352 7.24 27.94 26.97
CA PRO A 352 8.52 28.16 27.66
C PRO A 352 9.28 26.86 28.02
N GLU A 353 8.58 25.73 28.13
CA GLU A 353 9.16 24.43 28.45
C GLU A 353 9.97 23.84 27.29
N VAL A 354 9.68 24.24 26.05
CA VAL A 354 10.33 23.72 24.83
C VAL A 354 11.12 24.79 24.09
N ALA A 355 10.82 26.07 24.31
CA ALA A 355 11.56 27.19 23.77
C ALA A 355 12.44 27.85 24.84
N GLY A 356 13.76 27.80 24.63
CA GLY A 356 14.72 28.56 25.44
C GLY A 356 14.70 30.05 25.07
N GLN A 357 14.87 30.36 23.78
CA GLN A 357 14.82 31.70 23.23
C GLN A 357 14.04 31.65 21.91
N GLN A 358 13.25 32.69 21.64
CA GLN A 358 12.47 32.84 20.41
C GLN A 358 12.26 34.32 20.08
N VAL A 359 11.82 34.61 18.85
CA VAL A 359 11.54 35.97 18.39
C VAL A 359 10.27 36.49 19.06
N LEU A 360 10.25 37.78 19.41
CA LEU A 360 9.04 38.41 19.94
C LEU A 360 8.05 38.69 18.81
N LEU A 361 6.75 38.50 19.06
CA LEU A 361 5.72 38.80 18.07
C LEU A 361 5.79 40.25 17.55
N ASN A 362 6.13 41.21 18.40
CA ASN A 362 6.30 42.61 18.00
C ASN A 362 7.48 42.80 17.03
N ASP A 363 8.56 42.04 17.20
CA ASP A 363 9.71 42.08 16.29
C ASP A 363 9.33 41.45 14.94
N LEU A 364 8.57 40.35 14.96
CA LEU A 364 8.01 39.75 13.75
C LEU A 364 7.14 40.76 12.99
N GLN A 365 6.24 41.45 13.69
CA GLN A 365 5.41 42.52 13.12
C GLN A 365 6.23 43.66 12.54
N GLN A 366 7.29 44.08 13.24
CA GLN A 366 8.12 45.21 12.84
C GLN A 366 8.97 44.90 11.59
N TYR A 367 9.55 43.70 11.50
CA TYR A 367 10.54 43.38 10.47
C TYR A 367 9.98 42.53 9.32
N LEU A 368 9.05 41.61 9.59
CA LEU A 368 8.41 40.79 8.55
C LEU A 368 7.11 41.42 8.04
N GLY A 369 6.36 42.14 8.90
CA GLY A 369 5.09 42.76 8.54
C GLY A 369 5.13 43.62 7.27
N PRO A 370 6.09 44.56 7.12
CA PRO A 370 6.20 45.38 5.91
C PRO A 370 6.43 44.56 4.63
N LEU A 371 7.11 43.41 4.71
CA LEU A 371 7.37 42.54 3.55
C LEU A 371 6.12 41.76 3.13
N LEU A 372 5.33 41.32 4.11
CA LEU A 372 4.04 40.66 3.88
C LEU A 372 3.02 41.62 3.26
N ASP A 373 3.04 42.90 3.65
CA ASP A 373 2.15 43.93 3.12
C ASP A 373 2.66 44.60 1.82
N ASP A 374 3.89 44.29 1.37
CA ASP A 374 4.44 44.87 0.13
C ASP A 374 3.80 44.23 -1.12
N PRO A 375 3.07 44.99 -1.96
CA PRO A 375 2.46 44.44 -3.16
C PRO A 375 3.47 44.04 -4.26
N GLY A 376 4.71 44.52 -4.18
CA GLY A 376 5.80 44.21 -5.11
C GLY A 376 6.49 42.88 -4.84
N ILE A 377 6.29 42.29 -3.66
CA ILE A 377 6.85 40.99 -3.27
C ILE A 377 5.76 39.93 -3.34
N GLU A 378 5.94 38.91 -4.17
CA GLU A 378 4.99 37.80 -4.28
C GLU A 378 5.04 36.90 -3.03
N LYS A 379 3.88 36.43 -2.58
CA LYS A 379 3.77 35.46 -1.46
C LYS A 379 3.21 34.15 -1.99
N TRP A 380 3.95 33.07 -1.76
CA TRP A 380 3.59 31.73 -2.23
C TRP A 380 3.27 30.85 -1.02
N GLY A 381 2.20 30.09 -1.08
CA GLY A 381 1.78 29.24 0.04
C GLY A 381 1.18 27.92 -0.44
N HIS A 382 0.79 27.10 0.53
CA HIS A 382 -0.02 25.92 0.30
C HIS A 382 -1.27 26.05 1.18
N ASN A 383 -2.46 26.22 0.59
CA ASN A 383 -3.66 26.63 1.33
C ASN A 383 -3.47 27.97 2.08
N ILE A 384 -2.91 28.97 1.38
CA ILE A 384 -2.46 30.26 1.93
C ILE A 384 -3.56 31.06 2.65
N LYS A 385 -4.84 30.77 2.35
CA LYS A 385 -5.99 31.32 3.06
C LYS A 385 -5.87 31.12 4.58
N TYR A 386 -5.41 29.94 5.01
CA TYR A 386 -5.26 29.60 6.42
C TYR A 386 -4.24 30.54 7.07
N ASP A 387 -3.06 30.68 6.47
CA ASP A 387 -1.97 31.54 6.93
C ASP A 387 -2.41 33.00 7.01
N MET A 388 -3.12 33.48 5.99
CA MET A 388 -3.65 34.85 5.96
C MET A 388 -4.59 35.14 7.14
N ILE A 389 -5.49 34.22 7.50
CA ILE A 389 -6.39 34.40 8.65
C ILE A 389 -5.59 34.47 9.95
N VAL A 390 -4.64 33.54 10.14
CA VAL A 390 -3.84 33.46 11.37
C VAL A 390 -2.97 34.69 11.52
N LEU A 391 -2.25 35.10 10.47
CA LEU A 391 -1.37 36.27 10.49
C LEU A 391 -2.15 37.56 10.72
N LEU A 392 -3.31 37.74 10.07
CA LEU A 392 -4.12 38.94 10.24
C LEU A 392 -4.63 39.07 11.69
N ARG A 393 -5.02 37.95 12.33
CA ARG A 393 -5.40 37.93 13.75
C ARG A 393 -4.24 38.29 14.69
N HIS A 394 -3.01 38.17 14.24
CA HIS A 394 -1.79 38.55 14.97
C HIS A 394 -1.17 39.83 14.40
N GLY A 395 -1.94 40.68 13.71
CA GLY A 395 -1.51 42.02 13.28
C GLY A 395 -0.61 42.07 12.06
N LEU A 396 -0.51 40.97 11.29
CA LEU A 396 0.29 40.87 10.08
C LEU A 396 -0.64 40.78 8.86
N LEU A 397 -0.64 41.81 8.02
CA LEU A 397 -1.41 41.84 6.78
C LEU A 397 -0.58 41.24 5.64
N ILE A 398 -1.19 40.38 4.83
CA ILE A 398 -0.63 39.93 3.57
C ILE A 398 -1.32 40.67 2.42
N ALA A 399 -0.54 41.33 1.59
CA ALA A 399 -0.99 42.00 0.38
C ALA A 399 -0.15 41.57 -0.84
N GLY A 400 -0.52 42.07 -2.03
CA GLY A 400 0.19 41.77 -3.27
C GLY A 400 -0.29 40.52 -3.98
N LYS A 401 0.54 40.05 -4.91
CA LYS A 401 0.22 38.91 -5.74
C LYS A 401 0.48 37.62 -4.97
N LEU A 402 -0.59 36.85 -4.77
CA LEU A 402 -0.58 35.56 -4.10
C LEU A 402 -0.42 34.42 -5.10
N TYR A 403 0.15 33.32 -4.62
CA TYR A 403 0.14 32.03 -5.30
C TYR A 403 -0.15 30.93 -4.28
N ASP A 404 -0.99 29.97 -4.66
CA ASP A 404 -1.31 28.81 -3.84
C ASP A 404 -1.06 27.52 -4.62
N THR A 405 -0.13 26.70 -4.13
CA THR A 405 0.24 25.43 -4.77
C THR A 405 -0.89 24.39 -4.74
N MET A 406 -1.74 24.41 -3.71
CA MET A 406 -2.94 23.56 -3.64
C MET A 406 -3.92 23.92 -4.76
N VAL A 407 -4.17 25.22 -4.93
CA VAL A 407 -5.07 25.73 -5.98
C VAL A 407 -4.49 25.47 -7.37
N ALA A 408 -3.19 25.68 -7.57
CA ALA A 408 -2.55 25.40 -8.86
C ALA A 408 -2.63 23.92 -9.22
N SER A 409 -2.41 23.02 -8.24
CA SER A 409 -2.60 21.58 -8.41
C SER A 409 -4.04 21.22 -8.79
N TYR A 410 -5.03 21.86 -8.15
CA TYR A 410 -6.45 21.66 -8.45
C TYR A 410 -6.82 22.11 -9.87
N VAL A 411 -6.37 23.30 -10.28
CA VAL A 411 -6.63 23.81 -11.63
C VAL A 411 -6.04 22.89 -12.70
N LEU A 412 -4.86 22.30 -12.46
CA LEU A 412 -4.21 21.38 -13.39
C LEU A 412 -4.89 20.02 -13.49
N ASN A 413 -5.40 19.49 -12.38
CA ASN A 413 -6.06 18.19 -12.35
C ASN A 413 -7.10 18.11 -11.21
N PRO A 414 -8.36 18.50 -11.46
CA PRO A 414 -9.39 18.51 -10.42
C PRO A 414 -9.84 17.10 -9.99
N GLU A 415 -9.51 16.06 -10.76
CA GLU A 415 -9.82 14.66 -10.45
C GLU A 415 -8.76 14.00 -9.57
N ARG A 416 -7.66 14.70 -9.26
CA ARG A 416 -6.59 14.21 -8.40
C ARG A 416 -7.13 13.84 -7.03
N HIS A 417 -6.78 12.66 -6.54
CA HIS A 417 -7.24 12.14 -5.25
C HIS A 417 -6.86 13.06 -4.04
N SER A 418 -5.71 13.74 -4.09
CA SER A 418 -5.28 14.65 -3.02
C SER A 418 -4.42 15.79 -3.56
N HIS A 419 -4.74 17.00 -3.11
CA HIS A 419 -3.96 18.23 -3.34
C HIS A 419 -3.16 18.67 -2.11
N SER A 420 -2.88 17.75 -1.17
CA SER A 420 -2.01 18.06 -0.04
C SER A 420 -0.56 18.27 -0.49
N LEU A 421 0.19 19.10 0.25
CA LEU A 421 1.59 19.39 -0.04
C LEU A 421 2.42 18.11 -0.19
N SER A 422 2.27 17.17 0.76
CA SER A 422 2.99 15.90 0.73
C SER A 422 2.62 15.01 -0.46
N ALA A 423 1.35 15.00 -0.89
CA ALA A 423 0.92 14.25 -2.07
C ALA A 423 1.47 14.87 -3.37
N ILE A 424 1.58 16.20 -3.44
CA ILE A 424 2.13 16.88 -4.61
C ILE A 424 3.66 16.73 -4.65
N ALA A 425 4.34 16.91 -3.51
CA ALA A 425 5.79 16.73 -3.37
C ALA A 425 6.22 15.30 -3.72
N LEU A 426 5.46 14.29 -3.29
CA LEU A 426 5.75 12.89 -3.63
C LEU A 426 5.71 12.64 -5.13
N GLU A 427 4.73 13.21 -5.84
CA GLU A 427 4.58 13.01 -7.29
C GLU A 427 5.59 13.82 -8.09
N MET A 428 5.77 15.10 -7.75
CA MET A 428 6.52 16.03 -8.60
C MET A 428 8.00 16.14 -8.21
N LEU A 429 8.32 15.98 -6.93
CA LEU A 429 9.69 16.09 -6.40
C LEU A 429 10.26 14.73 -5.98
N GLN A 430 9.47 13.66 -6.10
CA GLN A 430 9.84 12.31 -5.65
C GLN A 430 10.23 12.27 -4.16
N HIS A 431 9.73 13.25 -3.39
CA HIS A 431 10.12 13.50 -2.00
C HIS A 431 9.02 13.06 -1.03
N THR A 432 9.39 12.33 0.02
CA THR A 432 8.47 11.99 1.10
C THR A 432 8.61 13.01 2.23
N SER A 433 7.63 13.89 2.37
CA SER A 433 7.57 14.89 3.45
C SER A 433 7.47 14.25 4.83
N ILE A 434 7.98 14.97 5.83
CA ILE A 434 7.74 14.75 7.25
C ILE A 434 6.25 14.95 7.52
N GLU A 435 5.62 13.98 8.17
CA GLU A 435 4.19 14.06 8.46
C GLU A 435 3.95 14.76 9.80
N PHE A 436 2.94 15.63 9.87
CA PHE A 436 2.57 16.35 11.09
C PHE A 436 2.44 15.43 12.33
N LYS A 437 1.86 14.24 12.15
CA LYS A 437 1.69 13.22 13.21
C LYS A 437 3.01 12.67 13.77
N ASP A 438 4.09 12.72 12.98
CA ASP A 438 5.41 12.26 13.40
C ASP A 438 6.09 13.34 14.26
N VAL A 439 5.67 14.60 14.12
CA VAL A 439 6.10 15.75 14.91
C VAL A 439 5.32 15.88 16.21
N VAL A 440 3.98 15.87 16.14
CA VAL A 440 3.12 16.12 17.33
C VAL A 440 2.69 14.85 18.06
N GLY A 441 2.96 13.67 17.50
CA GLY A 441 2.49 12.39 18.02
C GLY A 441 1.05 12.04 17.61
N HIS A 442 0.47 11.02 18.26
CA HIS A 442 -0.77 10.37 17.80
C HIS A 442 -1.84 10.27 18.91
N GLY A 443 -3.10 10.38 18.50
CA GLY A 443 -4.28 10.12 19.34
C GLY A 443 -4.40 11.08 20.53
N LYS A 444 -4.88 10.59 21.67
CA LYS A 444 -5.08 11.40 22.90
C LYS A 444 -3.77 11.94 23.50
N LYS A 445 -2.62 11.47 23.04
CA LYS A 445 -1.29 11.92 23.48
C LYS A 445 -0.64 12.92 22.53
N ALA A 446 -1.29 13.23 21.40
CA ALA A 446 -0.77 14.24 20.49
C ALA A 446 -0.75 15.61 21.19
N CYS A 447 0.36 16.32 21.06
CA CYS A 447 0.51 17.69 21.55
C CYS A 447 0.06 18.69 20.48
N THR A 448 -0.01 19.97 20.86
CA THR A 448 -0.13 21.08 19.92
C THR A 448 1.26 21.58 19.51
N PHE A 449 1.37 22.26 18.37
CA PHE A 449 2.68 22.60 17.80
C PHE A 449 3.56 23.48 18.71
N ASP A 450 2.95 24.28 19.60
CA ASP A 450 3.65 25.07 20.62
C ASP A 450 4.42 24.23 21.64
N GLN A 451 4.18 22.92 21.70
CA GLN A 451 4.85 21.99 22.61
C GLN A 451 5.89 21.11 21.90
N VAL A 452 6.16 21.39 20.61
CA VAL A 452 7.17 20.67 19.83
C VAL A 452 8.54 21.29 20.11
N LYS A 453 9.60 20.48 20.19
CA LYS A 453 10.95 21.00 20.35
C LYS A 453 11.38 21.81 19.12
N LEU A 454 12.10 22.91 19.33
CA LEU A 454 12.45 23.86 18.27
C LEU A 454 13.25 23.25 17.10
N ASP A 455 14.12 22.27 17.36
CA ASP A 455 14.88 21.57 16.33
C ASP A 455 13.97 20.74 15.40
N ILE A 456 13.05 19.98 15.98
CA ILE A 456 12.06 19.19 15.25
C ILE A 456 11.08 20.10 14.51
N ALA A 457 10.59 21.15 15.18
CA ALA A 457 9.70 22.14 14.59
C ALA A 457 10.34 22.86 13.40
N ALA A 458 11.62 23.22 13.51
CA ALA A 458 12.35 23.86 12.43
C ALA A 458 12.52 22.93 11.22
N GLU A 459 12.86 21.65 11.43
CA GLU A 459 13.02 20.70 10.33
C GLU A 459 11.71 20.52 9.54
N TYR A 460 10.59 20.34 10.26
CA TYR A 460 9.25 20.22 9.66
C TYR A 460 8.83 21.50 8.92
N ALA A 461 8.84 22.65 9.60
CA ALA A 461 8.32 23.89 9.04
C ALA A 461 9.19 24.43 7.89
N CYS A 462 10.51 24.25 7.97
CA CYS A 462 11.41 24.59 6.86
C CYS A 462 11.18 23.69 5.65
N GLU A 463 10.89 22.40 5.87
CA GLU A 463 10.56 21.49 4.77
C GLU A 463 9.28 21.94 4.06
N ASP A 464 8.21 22.25 4.78
CA ASP A 464 6.94 22.68 4.18
C ASP A 464 7.10 23.97 3.33
N ALA A 465 7.84 24.96 3.85
CA ALA A 465 8.15 26.17 3.09
C ALA A 465 9.05 25.88 1.86
N SER A 466 10.04 25.01 2.00
CA SER A 466 10.96 24.63 0.93
C SER A 466 10.27 23.86 -0.20
N LEU A 467 9.41 22.90 0.16
CA LEU A 467 8.59 22.17 -0.80
C LEU A 467 7.62 23.09 -1.52
N THR A 468 7.00 24.03 -0.81
CA THR A 468 6.11 25.02 -1.41
C THR A 468 6.85 25.90 -2.44
N TYR A 469 8.08 26.32 -2.14
CA TYR A 469 8.92 27.07 -3.09
C TYR A 469 9.19 26.26 -4.37
N LEU A 470 9.66 25.01 -4.24
CA LEU A 470 10.00 24.15 -5.37
C LEU A 470 8.78 23.80 -6.22
N LEU A 471 7.65 23.53 -5.57
CA LEU A 471 6.40 23.23 -6.24
C LEU A 471 5.82 24.45 -6.97
N HIS A 472 5.96 25.66 -6.41
CA HIS A 472 5.55 26.89 -7.08
C HIS A 472 6.21 27.01 -8.47
N GLU A 473 7.52 26.79 -8.57
CA GLU A 473 8.24 26.92 -9.84
C GLU A 473 7.71 25.91 -10.88
N GLN A 474 7.57 24.64 -10.51
CA GLN A 474 7.13 23.58 -11.43
C GLN A 474 5.64 23.70 -11.79
N LEU A 475 4.77 23.98 -10.81
CA LEU A 475 3.33 24.10 -11.03
C LEU A 475 2.99 25.34 -11.84
N LEU A 476 3.66 26.48 -11.59
CA LEU A 476 3.42 27.70 -12.36
C LEU A 476 3.75 27.49 -13.84
N GLU A 477 4.84 26.80 -14.15
CA GLU A 477 5.20 26.47 -15.53
C GLU A 477 4.16 25.52 -16.18
N LYS A 478 3.66 24.54 -15.44
CA LYS A 478 2.58 23.67 -15.92
C LYS A 478 1.27 24.44 -16.16
N VAL A 479 0.90 25.36 -15.27
CA VAL A 479 -0.31 26.21 -15.43
C VAL A 479 -0.19 27.08 -16.68
N LYS A 480 0.99 27.67 -16.92
CA LYS A 480 1.32 28.44 -18.13
C LYS A 480 1.20 27.62 -19.40
N THR A 481 1.94 26.52 -19.47
CA THR A 481 2.00 25.67 -20.66
C THR A 481 0.66 24.99 -20.97
N SER A 482 -0.22 24.81 -19.97
CA SER A 482 -1.59 24.32 -20.15
C SER A 482 -2.60 25.42 -20.52
N GLY A 483 -2.18 26.68 -20.59
CA GLY A 483 -3.07 27.82 -20.92
C GLY A 483 -4.08 28.17 -19.83
N LEU A 484 -3.83 27.78 -18.57
CA LEU A 484 -4.78 27.93 -17.45
C LEU A 484 -4.51 29.16 -16.57
N GLU A 485 -3.55 30.02 -16.95
CA GLU A 485 -3.17 31.20 -16.16
C GLU A 485 -4.34 32.17 -15.90
N GLU A 486 -5.21 32.36 -16.89
CA GLU A 486 -6.34 33.28 -16.74
C GLU A 486 -7.33 32.78 -15.69
N LEU A 487 -7.67 31.49 -15.73
CA LEU A 487 -8.51 30.84 -14.72
C LEU A 487 -7.87 30.95 -13.33
N PHE A 488 -6.58 30.61 -13.24
CA PHE A 488 -5.85 30.62 -11.98
C PHE A 488 -5.77 32.03 -11.36
N TYR A 489 -5.30 33.02 -12.10
CA TYR A 489 -5.05 34.36 -11.56
C TYR A 489 -6.27 35.30 -11.54
N LYS A 490 -7.25 35.14 -12.44
CA LYS A 490 -8.42 36.02 -12.49
C LYS A 490 -9.64 35.49 -11.74
N LEU A 491 -9.72 34.18 -11.47
CA LEU A 491 -10.84 33.58 -10.75
C LEU A 491 -10.40 32.98 -9.41
N GLU A 492 -9.53 31.97 -9.44
CA GLU A 492 -9.25 31.16 -8.26
C GLU A 492 -8.46 31.92 -7.18
N MET A 493 -7.34 32.56 -7.55
CA MET A 493 -6.54 33.30 -6.57
C MET A 493 -7.28 34.50 -5.94
N PRO A 494 -8.07 35.32 -6.67
CA PRO A 494 -8.90 36.35 -6.06
C PRO A 494 -9.97 35.79 -5.09
N LEU A 495 -10.50 34.60 -5.36
CA LEU A 495 -11.50 33.95 -4.52
C LEU A 495 -10.95 33.58 -3.14
N VAL A 496 -9.66 33.24 -3.03
CA VAL A 496 -8.97 32.95 -1.75
C VAL A 496 -9.19 34.08 -0.73
N SER A 497 -8.99 35.34 -1.15
CA SER A 497 -9.17 36.51 -0.28
C SER A 497 -10.64 36.78 0.07
N VAL A 498 -11.57 36.44 -0.83
CA VAL A 498 -13.02 36.55 -0.56
C VAL A 498 -13.42 35.54 0.51
N LEU A 499 -13.00 34.28 0.36
CA LEU A 499 -13.27 33.20 1.31
C LEU A 499 -12.68 33.50 2.68
N MET A 500 -11.44 34.00 2.73
CA MET A 500 -10.82 34.48 3.96
C MET A 500 -11.72 35.48 4.71
N ARG A 501 -12.21 36.53 4.02
CA ARG A 501 -13.09 37.54 4.64
C ARG A 501 -14.42 36.96 5.09
N MET A 502 -15.01 36.05 4.32
CA MET A 502 -16.26 35.37 4.70
C MET A 502 -16.09 34.52 5.95
N GLU A 503 -15.01 33.74 6.03
CA GLU A 503 -14.69 32.91 7.19
C GLU A 503 -14.45 33.75 8.44
N MET A 504 -13.70 34.85 8.31
CA MET A 504 -13.43 35.75 9.43
C MET A 504 -14.68 36.52 9.90
N ALA A 505 -15.58 36.88 8.98
CA ALA A 505 -16.84 37.54 9.33
C ALA A 505 -17.81 36.58 10.05
N GLY A 506 -17.86 35.33 9.60
CA GLY A 506 -18.76 34.30 10.11
C GLY A 506 -20.24 34.62 9.85
N VAL A 507 -21.11 33.85 10.52
CA VAL A 507 -22.57 34.06 10.49
C VAL A 507 -23.10 34.17 11.92
N LYS A 508 -23.94 35.18 12.17
CA LYS A 508 -24.59 35.33 13.47
C LYS A 508 -25.71 34.30 13.60
N ILE A 509 -25.68 33.55 14.69
CA ILE A 509 -26.65 32.51 15.00
C ILE A 509 -27.43 32.90 16.26
N ASP A 510 -28.75 32.66 16.26
CA ASP A 510 -29.57 32.76 17.46
C ASP A 510 -29.46 31.46 18.28
N ALA A 511 -28.55 31.49 19.26
CA ALA A 511 -28.32 30.34 20.14
C ALA A 511 -29.55 29.98 20.98
N PHE A 512 -30.41 30.95 21.31
CA PHE A 512 -31.62 30.69 22.10
C PHE A 512 -32.64 29.90 21.26
N LEU A 513 -32.90 30.35 20.03
CA LEU A 513 -33.78 29.63 19.10
C LEU A 513 -33.25 28.22 18.80
N LEU A 514 -31.95 28.06 18.56
CA LEU A 514 -31.38 26.72 18.31
C LEU A 514 -31.54 25.80 19.52
N ASN A 515 -31.35 26.30 20.74
CA ASN A 515 -31.58 25.52 21.96
C ASN A 515 -33.06 25.16 22.14
N GLN A 516 -33.99 26.05 21.79
CA GLN A 516 -35.42 25.74 21.77
C GLN A 516 -35.75 24.64 20.76
N LEU A 517 -35.25 24.74 19.53
CA LEU A 517 -35.43 23.72 18.50
C LEU A 517 -34.84 22.38 18.93
N ALA A 518 -33.67 22.36 19.57
CA ALA A 518 -33.05 21.15 20.09
C ALA A 518 -33.92 20.49 21.18
N ALA A 519 -34.54 21.28 22.06
CA ALA A 519 -35.47 20.79 23.07
C ALA A 519 -36.76 20.24 22.45
N ASP A 520 -37.34 20.95 21.47
CA ASP A 520 -38.53 20.51 20.73
C ASP A 520 -38.27 19.19 19.98
N TYR A 521 -37.11 19.05 19.36
CA TYR A 521 -36.70 17.83 18.69
C TYR A 521 -36.48 16.69 19.69
N GLU A 522 -35.98 16.97 20.90
CA GLU A 522 -35.87 15.94 21.94
C GLU A 522 -37.23 15.39 22.35
N ILE A 523 -38.23 16.26 22.54
CA ILE A 523 -39.58 15.84 22.88
C ILE A 523 -40.17 14.99 21.75
N LYS A 524 -40.06 15.45 20.50
CA LYS A 524 -40.54 14.71 19.32
C LYS A 524 -39.85 13.35 19.16
N LEU A 525 -38.54 13.28 19.38
CA LEU A 525 -37.78 12.03 19.32
C LEU A 525 -38.23 11.04 20.38
N LYS A 526 -38.54 11.48 21.61
CA LYS A 526 -39.09 10.60 22.66
C LYS A 526 -40.45 10.03 22.25
N VAL A 527 -41.34 10.86 21.71
CA VAL A 527 -42.64 10.39 21.20
C VAL A 527 -42.47 9.37 20.07
N MET A 528 -41.60 9.65 19.10
CA MET A 528 -41.31 8.71 18.01
C MET A 528 -40.65 7.42 18.50
N GLU A 529 -39.79 7.49 19.51
CA GLU A 529 -39.15 6.34 20.12
C GLU A 529 -40.18 5.44 20.81
N GLU A 530 -41.11 6.00 21.57
CA GLU A 530 -42.23 5.25 22.17
C GLU A 530 -43.11 4.59 21.11
N GLU A 531 -43.44 5.28 20.01
CA GLU A 531 -44.18 4.72 18.88
C GLU A 531 -43.41 3.55 18.23
N ILE A 532 -42.10 3.70 18.03
CA ILE A 532 -41.23 2.66 17.45
C ILE A 532 -41.15 1.44 18.37
N PHE A 533 -41.03 1.63 19.68
CA PHE A 533 -41.01 0.54 20.65
C PHE A 533 -42.35 -0.19 20.73
N ALA A 534 -43.47 0.55 20.67
CA ALA A 534 -44.79 -0.05 20.63
C ALA A 534 -45.00 -0.91 19.36
N MET A 535 -44.56 -0.42 18.19
CA MET A 535 -44.66 -1.15 16.92
C MET A 535 -43.71 -2.35 16.82
N SER A 536 -42.54 -2.28 17.46
CA SER A 536 -41.53 -3.35 17.41
C SER A 536 -41.69 -4.39 18.53
N GLY A 537 -42.46 -4.09 19.57
CA GLY A 537 -42.62 -4.95 20.74
C GLY A 537 -41.36 -5.07 21.60
N ALA A 538 -40.40 -4.16 21.45
CA ALA A 538 -39.10 -4.22 22.10
C ALA A 538 -38.46 -2.84 22.28
N ASN A 539 -37.71 -2.68 23.37
CA ASN A 539 -36.85 -1.52 23.56
C ASN A 539 -35.44 -1.84 23.04
N PHE A 540 -34.89 -0.97 22.19
CA PHE A 540 -33.57 -1.13 21.60
C PHE A 540 -33.01 0.23 21.17
N ASN A 541 -31.72 0.29 20.88
CA ASN A 541 -31.10 1.49 20.34
C ASN A 541 -31.42 1.61 18.84
N ILE A 542 -32.33 2.53 18.49
CA ILE A 542 -32.80 2.78 17.11
C ILE A 542 -31.65 3.19 16.16
N ASN A 543 -30.60 3.82 16.71
CA ASN A 543 -29.42 4.23 15.96
C ASN A 543 -28.39 3.10 15.79
N SER A 544 -28.54 1.95 16.46
CA SER A 544 -27.65 0.79 16.31
C SER A 544 -28.10 -0.09 15.14
N PRO A 545 -27.33 -0.18 14.04
CA PRO A 545 -27.70 -1.00 12.88
C PRO A 545 -27.90 -2.48 13.24
N LYS A 546 -27.10 -2.99 14.19
CA LYS A 546 -27.16 -4.39 14.61
C LYS A 546 -28.45 -4.71 15.36
N GLN A 547 -28.81 -3.89 16.36
CA GLN A 547 -30.04 -4.11 17.11
C GLN A 547 -31.28 -3.87 16.25
N LEU A 548 -31.21 -2.89 15.34
CA LEU A 548 -32.29 -2.66 14.40
C LEU A 548 -32.48 -3.84 13.43
N ALA A 549 -31.39 -4.42 12.93
CA ALA A 549 -31.46 -5.60 12.06
C ALA A 549 -32.13 -6.79 12.75
N GLU A 550 -31.81 -7.04 14.02
CA GLU A 550 -32.46 -8.10 14.83
C GLU A 550 -33.98 -7.87 14.93
N VAL A 551 -34.41 -6.63 15.19
CA VAL A 551 -35.84 -6.30 15.29
C VAL A 551 -36.55 -6.47 13.95
N LEU A 552 -35.99 -5.94 12.86
CA LEU A 552 -36.64 -5.98 11.54
C LEU A 552 -36.69 -7.38 10.95
N PHE A 553 -35.59 -8.11 10.99
CA PHE A 553 -35.45 -9.37 10.25
C PHE A 553 -35.70 -10.60 11.11
N ASP A 554 -35.31 -10.60 12.39
CA ASP A 554 -35.49 -11.78 13.24
C ASP A 554 -36.84 -11.76 13.97
N ARG A 555 -37.26 -10.61 14.50
CA ARG A 555 -38.54 -10.50 15.25
C ARG A 555 -39.75 -10.25 14.36
N LEU A 556 -39.66 -9.24 13.49
CA LEU A 556 -40.75 -8.89 12.58
C LEU A 556 -40.74 -9.73 11.30
N ASN A 557 -39.71 -10.56 11.11
CA ASN A 557 -39.57 -11.49 9.99
C ASN A 557 -39.71 -10.82 8.61
N LEU A 558 -39.24 -9.57 8.50
CA LEU A 558 -39.20 -8.85 7.22
C LEU A 558 -38.14 -9.43 6.29
N PRO A 559 -38.28 -9.32 4.96
CA PRO A 559 -37.33 -9.90 4.03
C PRO A 559 -35.97 -9.17 4.08
N VAL A 560 -34.89 -9.95 4.06
CA VAL A 560 -33.53 -9.40 3.94
C VAL A 560 -33.25 -9.05 2.48
N ILE A 561 -33.33 -7.76 2.14
CA ILE A 561 -33.12 -7.24 0.79
C ILE A 561 -31.64 -7.27 0.39
N LYS A 562 -30.75 -6.87 1.32
CA LYS A 562 -29.30 -6.74 1.07
C LYS A 562 -28.49 -7.18 2.28
N LYS A 563 -27.43 -7.96 2.06
CA LYS A 563 -26.46 -8.37 3.08
C LYS A 563 -25.12 -7.65 2.88
N THR A 564 -24.47 -7.32 3.99
CA THR A 564 -23.09 -6.83 4.05
C THR A 564 -22.21 -7.86 4.75
N LYS A 565 -20.90 -7.62 4.79
CA LYS A 565 -19.93 -8.47 5.52
C LYS A 565 -20.25 -8.59 7.03
N THR A 566 -21.02 -7.66 7.59
CA THR A 566 -21.35 -7.58 9.03
C THR A 566 -22.79 -7.96 9.37
N GLY A 567 -23.63 -8.33 8.38
CA GLY A 567 -25.01 -8.77 8.61
C GLY A 567 -26.00 -8.23 7.57
N ALA A 568 -27.29 -8.23 7.92
CA ALA A 568 -28.33 -7.62 7.09
C ALA A 568 -28.22 -6.08 7.11
N SER A 569 -28.38 -5.44 5.95
CA SER A 569 -28.26 -3.98 5.82
C SER A 569 -29.49 -3.26 6.38
N THR A 570 -29.27 -2.15 7.07
CA THR A 570 -30.34 -1.23 7.54
C THR A 570 -30.07 0.20 7.05
N ASN A 571 -29.52 0.35 5.85
CA ASN A 571 -29.28 1.65 5.21
C ASN A 571 -30.60 2.26 4.70
N VAL A 572 -30.54 3.53 4.30
CA VAL A 572 -31.73 4.30 3.88
C VAL A 572 -32.50 3.60 2.76
N ASP A 573 -31.81 3.12 1.73
CA ASP A 573 -32.46 2.46 0.58
C ASP A 573 -33.22 1.19 1.00
N VAL A 574 -32.62 0.34 1.85
CA VAL A 574 -33.27 -0.88 2.33
C VAL A 574 -34.46 -0.55 3.22
N LEU A 575 -34.36 0.46 4.09
CA LEU A 575 -35.49 0.88 4.93
C LEU A 575 -36.64 1.47 4.11
N ASN A 576 -36.37 2.21 3.03
CA ASN A 576 -37.40 2.73 2.13
C ASN A 576 -38.16 1.61 1.42
N GLU A 577 -37.45 0.57 0.96
CA GLU A 577 -38.09 -0.57 0.32
C GLU A 577 -38.93 -1.38 1.33
N LEU A 578 -38.41 -1.60 2.54
CA LEU A 578 -39.16 -2.25 3.62
C LEU A 578 -40.37 -1.45 4.10
N ALA A 579 -40.36 -0.12 3.96
CA ALA A 579 -41.48 0.75 4.32
C ALA A 579 -42.75 0.44 3.51
N THR A 580 -42.62 -0.13 2.31
CA THR A 580 -43.76 -0.60 1.51
C THR A 580 -44.48 -1.80 2.12
N GLN A 581 -43.80 -2.55 3.01
CA GLN A 581 -44.29 -3.79 3.61
C GLN A 581 -44.67 -3.62 5.08
N HIS A 582 -44.03 -2.68 5.78
CA HIS A 582 -44.27 -2.44 7.20
C HIS A 582 -44.09 -0.95 7.54
N PRO A 583 -44.92 -0.36 8.41
CA PRO A 583 -44.84 1.07 8.76
C PRO A 583 -43.61 1.44 9.62
N LEU A 584 -43.05 0.48 10.36
CA LEU A 584 -41.90 0.71 11.26
C LEU A 584 -40.64 1.30 10.57
N PRO A 585 -40.16 0.76 9.43
CA PRO A 585 -39.06 1.35 8.65
C PRO A 585 -39.24 2.84 8.35
N GLU A 586 -40.44 3.29 7.97
CA GLU A 586 -40.73 4.71 7.70
C GLU A 586 -40.55 5.57 8.97
N LYS A 587 -41.06 5.09 10.12
CA LYS A 587 -40.89 5.77 11.41
C LYS A 587 -39.43 5.83 11.85
N ILE A 588 -38.64 4.78 11.60
CA ILE A 588 -37.20 4.78 11.89
C ILE A 588 -36.46 5.78 11.02
N LEU A 589 -36.80 5.90 9.73
CA LEU A 589 -36.22 6.88 8.84
C LEU A 589 -36.54 8.31 9.28
N ALA A 590 -37.78 8.58 9.69
CA ALA A 590 -38.18 9.86 10.26
C ALA A 590 -37.42 10.18 11.55
N TYR A 591 -37.31 9.20 12.47
CA TYR A 591 -36.55 9.32 13.70
C TYR A 591 -35.08 9.64 13.43
N ARG A 592 -34.41 8.88 12.54
CA ARG A 592 -32.99 9.09 12.19
C ARG A 592 -32.75 10.45 11.55
N SER A 593 -33.67 10.90 10.70
CA SER A 593 -33.59 12.22 10.06
C SER A 593 -33.69 13.34 11.10
N LEU A 594 -34.64 13.23 12.03
CA LEU A 594 -34.80 14.22 13.11
C LEU A 594 -33.64 14.18 14.12
N ALA A 595 -33.14 12.98 14.45
CA ALA A 595 -31.98 12.81 15.31
C ALA A 595 -30.72 13.45 14.71
N LYS A 596 -30.52 13.30 13.38
CA LYS A 596 -29.43 13.93 12.63
C LYS A 596 -29.56 15.46 12.57
N LEU A 597 -30.78 15.99 12.53
CA LEU A 597 -31.01 17.43 12.60
C LEU A 597 -30.78 18.02 14.00
N LYS A 598 -30.91 17.19 15.05
CA LYS A 598 -30.66 17.60 16.45
C LYS A 598 -29.15 17.56 16.79
N SER A 599 -28.42 16.54 16.32
CA SER A 599 -26.98 16.34 16.58
C SER A 599 -26.13 17.41 15.91
#